data_AF-A0A226RJQ7-F1
#
_entry.id   AF-A0A226RJQ7-F1
#
_cell.length_a   1.000
_cell.length_b   1.000
_cell.length_c   1.000
_cell.angle_alpha   90.00
_cell.angle_beta   90.00
_cell.angle_gamma   90.00
#
_symmetry.space_group_name_H-M   'P 1'
#
loop_
_entity.id
_entity.type
_entity.pdbx_description
1 polymer ?
#
loop_
_entity_poly.entity_id
_entity_poly.type
_entity_poly.pdbx_seq_one_letter_code
_entity_poly.pdbx_strand_id
1 'polypeptide(L)' 'MTEKQATFEENLARLDQIVNQLEQGNVPLEDALEQFKEGMKLSKTLEASLTKAEQTLTKVINDEGEEVNFERDSDE' A
#
# COMPACT_ATOMS: atom_id res chain seq x y z
N MET A 1 -16.02 3.17 19.97
CA MET A 1 -16.10 2.04 19.02
C MET A 1 -14.76 1.98 18.32
N THR A 2 -14.04 0.88 18.42
CA THR A 2 -12.69 0.75 17.86
C THR A 2 -12.81 0.62 16.35
N GLU A 3 -12.40 1.64 15.59
CA GLU A 3 -12.35 1.56 14.13
C GLU A 3 -11.38 0.45 13.73
N LYS A 4 -11.93 -0.61 13.12
CA LYS A 4 -11.12 -1.70 12.58
C LYS A 4 -10.46 -1.15 11.31
N GLN A 5 -9.15 -0.93 11.35
CA GLN A 5 -8.40 -0.58 10.15
C GLN A 5 -8.54 -1.70 9.13
N ALA A 6 -8.87 -1.34 7.89
CA ALA A 6 -8.96 -2.28 6.78
C ALA A 6 -7.59 -2.94 6.52
N THR A 7 -7.58 -4.22 6.17
CA THR A 7 -6.35 -4.96 5.86
C THR A 7 -5.75 -4.51 4.54
N PHE A 8 -4.53 -4.97 4.24
CA PHE A 8 -3.88 -4.70 2.96
C PHE A 8 -4.73 -5.20 1.79
N GLU A 9 -5.22 -6.44 1.88
CA GLU A 9 -6.03 -7.10 0.86
C GLU A 9 -7.38 -6.40 0.66
N GLU A 10 -8.01 -5.93 1.74
CA GLU A 10 -9.26 -5.17 1.66
C GLU A 10 -9.05 -3.82 0.95
N ASN A 11 -7.97 -3.11 1.28
CA ASN A 11 -7.62 -1.84 0.61
C ASN A 11 -7.25 -2.04 -0.86
N LEU A 12 -6.56 -3.14 -1.19
CA LEU A 12 -6.20 -3.49 -2.57
C LEU A 12 -7.46 -3.82 -3.39
N ALA A 13 -8.35 -4.66 -2.86
CA ALA A 13 -9.61 -4.98 -3.51
C ALA A 13 -10.48 -3.73 -3.75
N ARG A 14 -10.48 -2.79 -2.79
CA ARG A 14 -11.18 -1.52 -2.94
C ARG A 14 -10.56 -0.65 -4.04
N LEU A 15 -9.23 -0.58 -4.12
CA LEU A 15 -8.54 0.15 -5.18
C LEU A 15 -8.86 -0.43 -6.56
N ASP A 16 -8.84 -1.76 -6.70
CA ASP A 16 -9.22 -2.44 -7.95
C ASP A 16 -10.66 -2.12 -8.37
N GLN A 17 -11.60 -2.09 -7.41
CA GLN A 17 -12.97 -1.70 -7.70
C GLN A 17 -13.08 -0.26 -8.23
N ILE A 18 -12.34 0.67 -7.63
CA ILE A 18 -12.31 2.08 -8.06
C ILE A 18 -11.76 2.18 -9.48
N VAL A 19 -10.64 1.52 -9.76
CA VAL A 19 -10.03 1.52 -11.11
C VAL A 19 -11.02 0.97 -12.14
N ASN A 20 -11.63 -0.19 -11.86
CA ASN A 20 -12.62 -0.79 -12.75
C ASN A 20 -13.83 0.12 -12.99
N GLN A 21 -14.28 0.89 -12.00
CA GLN A 21 -15.40 1.82 -12.15
C GLN A 21 -15.01 3.04 -13.01
N LEU A 22 -13.82 3.60 -12.78
CA LEU A 22 -13.31 4.72 -13.57
C LEU A 22 -13.06 4.33 -15.04
N GLU A 23 -12.54 3.13 -15.29
CA GLU A 23 -12.29 2.61 -16.65
C GLU A 23 -13.57 2.36 -17.45
N GLN A 24 -14.69 2.05 -16.79
CA GLN A 24 -15.99 1.89 -17.45
C GLN A 24 -16.52 3.20 -18.05
N GLY A 25 -16.06 4.37 -17.59
CA GLY A 25 -16.39 5.68 -18.16
C GLY A 25 -17.85 6.14 -17.99
N ASN A 26 -18.71 5.34 -17.33
CA ASN A 26 -20.12 5.65 -17.06
C ASN A 26 -20.35 6.33 -15.70
N VAL A 27 -19.29 6.85 -15.08
CA VAL A 27 -19.35 7.55 -13.79
C VAL A 27 -19.46 9.06 -14.04
N PRO A 28 -20.41 9.77 -13.38
CA PRO A 28 -20.48 11.23 -13.43
C PRO A 28 -19.15 11.88 -13.05
N LEU A 29 -18.83 13.04 -13.63
CA LEU A 29 -17.53 13.70 -13.40
C LEU A 29 -17.23 13.96 -11.92
N GLU A 30 -18.23 14.37 -11.15
CA GLU A 30 -18.09 14.66 -9.71
C GLU A 30 -17.72 13.39 -8.94
N ASP A 31 -18.44 12.29 -9.17
CA ASP A 31 -18.18 10.98 -8.58
C ASP A 31 -16.81 10.44 -9.01
N ALA A 32 -16.42 10.64 -10.28
CA ALA A 32 -15.12 10.21 -10.79
C ALA A 32 -13.96 10.95 -10.09
N LEU A 33 -14.13 12.24 -9.78
CA LEU A 33 -13.16 13.01 -9.02
C LEU A 33 -13.05 12.54 -7.56
N GLU A 34 -14.16 12.14 -6.94
CA GLU A 34 -14.15 11.55 -5.60
C GLU A 34 -13.46 10.18 -5.58
N GLN A 35 -13.84 9.29 -6.50
CA GLN A 35 -13.22 7.98 -6.68
C GLN A 35 -11.73 8.09 -6.95
N PHE A 36 -11.31 9.03 -7.80
CA PHE A 36 -9.89 9.28 -8.06
C PHE A 36 -9.13 9.68 -6.79
N LYS A 37 -9.68 10.60 -5.98
CA LYS A 37 -9.07 11.00 -4.71
C LYS A 37 -8.99 9.84 -3.73
N GLU A 38 -10.03 9.03 -3.63
CA GLU A 38 -10.04 7.81 -2.80
C GLU A 38 -8.96 6.82 -3.28
N GLY A 39 -8.90 6.54 -4.58
CA GLY A 39 -7.90 5.67 -5.19
C GLY A 39 -6.47 6.13 -4.93
N MET A 40 -6.20 7.44 -5.07
CA MET A 40 -4.89 8.02 -4.76
C MET A 40 -4.51 7.86 -3.28
N LYS A 41 -5.48 7.98 -2.36
CA LYS A 41 -5.24 7.77 -0.93
C LYS A 41 -4.92 6.31 -0.64
N LEU A 42 -5.71 5.37 -1.19
CA LEU A 42 -5.50 3.94 -1.04
C LEU A 42 -4.15 3.51 -1.61
N SER A 43 -3.78 3.99 -2.81
CA SER A 43 -2.49 3.72 -3.43
C SER A 43 -1.33 4.11 -2.51
N LYS A 44 -1.38 5.30 -1.91
CA LYS A 44 -0.34 5.76 -0.96
C LYS A 44 -0.29 4.90 0.30
N THR A 45 -1.44 4.46 0.81
CA THR A 45 -1.51 3.58 1.99
C THR A 45 -0.93 2.19 1.70
N LEU A 46 -1.23 1.63 0.53
CA LEU A 46 -0.70 0.34 0.09
C LEU A 46 0.82 0.42 -0.13
N GLU A 47 1.31 1.45 -0.81
CA GLU A 47 2.74 1.72 -0.99
C GLU A 47 3.47 1.82 0.34
N ALA A 48 2.96 2.62 1.29
CA ALA A 48 3.55 2.75 2.62
C ALA A 48 3.57 1.42 3.39
N SER A 49 2.55 0.58 3.20
CA SER A 49 2.49 -0.75 3.83
C SER A 49 3.56 -1.68 3.25
N LEU A 50 3.76 -1.67 1.94
CA LEU A 50 4.81 -2.43 1.26
C LEU A 50 6.20 -1.93 1.66
N THR A 51 6.44 -0.62 1.67
CA THR A 51 7.72 -0.04 2.13
C THR A 51 8.03 -0.42 3.57
N LYS A 52 7.02 -0.43 4.45
CA LYS A 52 7.20 -0.86 5.84
C LYS A 52 7.56 -2.35 5.93
N ALA A 53 6.89 -3.18 5.14
CA ALA A 53 7.19 -4.62 5.09
C ALA A 53 8.63 -4.86 4.58
N GLU A 54 9.02 -4.16 3.50
CA GLU A 54 10.38 -4.19 2.96
C GLU A 54 11.41 -3.76 4.01
N GLN A 55 11.22 -2.61 4.67
CA GLN A 55 12.11 -2.15 5.74
C GLN A 55 12.23 -3.15 6.90
N THR A 56 11.15 -3.86 7.23
CA THR A 56 11.17 -4.88 8.27
C THR A 56 11.99 -6.10 7.84
N LEU A 57 11.95 -6.46 6.56
CA LEU A 57 12.78 -7.53 5.99
C LEU A 57 14.25 -7.08 5.86
N THR A 58 14.49 -5.82 5.53
CA THR A 58 15.83 -5.23 5.41
C THR A 58 16.47 -4.97 6.77
N LYS A 59 15.82 -5.27 7.91
CA LYS A 59 16.42 -5.08 9.24
C LYS A 59 16.51 -6.43 9.94
N VAL A 60 17.73 -6.93 10.10
CA VAL A 60 18.00 -8.15 10.86
C VAL A 60 18.77 -7.78 12.11
N ILE A 61 18.55 -8.54 13.19
CA ILE A 61 19.38 -8.45 14.39
C ILE A 61 20.53 -9.46 14.19
N ASN A 62 21.77 -8.97 14.23
CA ASN A 62 22.95 -9.84 14.16
C ASN A 62 23.17 -10.58 15.49
N ASP A 63 24.13 -11.51 15.53
CA ASP A 63 24.45 -12.29 16.74
C ASP A 63 24.90 -11.42 17.95
N GLU A 64 25.27 -10.16 17.69
CA GLU A 64 25.70 -9.18 18.68
C GLU A 64 24.53 -8.33 19.23
N GLY A 65 23.32 -8.54 18.72
CA GLY A 65 22.12 -7.82 19.15
C GLY A 65 21.96 -6.44 18.51
N GLU A 66 22.74 -6.12 17.49
CA GLU A 66 22.69 -4.85 16.76
C GLU A 66 21.74 -4.93 15.57
N GLU A 67 20.97 -3.85 15.34
CA GLU A 67 20.10 -3.73 14.17
C GLU A 67 20.98 -3.41 12.95
N VAL A 68 21.15 -4.40 12.08
CA VAL A 68 21.89 -4.26 10.83
C VAL A 68 20.93 -4.20 9.65
N ASN A 69 21.27 -3.36 8.67
CA ASN A 69 20.57 -3.39 7.39
C ASN A 69 20.97 -4.69 6.68
N PHE A 70 20.00 -5.54 6.34
CA PHE A 70 20.16 -6.64 5.40
C PHE A 70 20.48 -6.04 4.04
N GLU A 71 21.75 -5.74 3.81
CA GLU A 71 22.24 -5.51 2.46
C GLU A 71 22.06 -6.84 1.74
N ARG A 72 21.00 -6.96 0.95
CA ARG A 72 20.98 -7.93 -0.13
C ARG A 72 22.20 -7.56 -0.95
N ASP A 73 23.25 -8.37 -0.84
CA ASP A 73 24.46 -8.21 -1.64
C ASP A 73 24.02 -7.77 -3.02
N SER A 74 24.48 -6.57 -3.37
CA SER A 74 24.31 -6.05 -4.70
C SER A 74 25.19 -6.95 -5.57
N ASP A 75 24.68 -8.13 -5.92
CA ASP A 75 25.20 -8.95 -6.99
C ASP A 75 24.93 -8.16 -8.29
N GLU A 76 25.88 -7.26 -8.56
CA GLU A 76 26.17 -6.47 -9.78
C GLU A 76 25.20 -5.34 -10.20
#